data_AF-A0A2E4WA79-F1
#
_entry.id   AF-A0A2E4WA79-F1
#
_cell.length_a   1.000
_cell.length_b   1.000
_cell.length_c   1.000
_cell.angle_alpha   90.00
_cell.angle_beta   90.00
_cell.angle_gamma   90.00
#
_symmetry.space_group_name_H-M   'P 1'
#
loop_
_entity.id
_entity.type
_entity.pdbx_description
1 polymer ?
#
loop_
_entity_poly.entity_id
_entity_poly.type
_entity_poly.pdbx_seq_one_letter_code
_entity_poly.pdbx_strand_id
1 'polypeptide(L)'
;MTECQYGCGKELIWDQTRKSQSGKMIPIEQGTNEPHNCPNSPYNRGKTVTQVENKPHQETMEATTGGELSLAERIAVLETAVATIQSQLKIVIDSVAKDEA
;
A
#
# COMPACT_ATOMS: atom_id res chain seq x y z
N MET A 1 24.20 12.40 2.08
CA MET A 1 23.33 11.21 2.28
C MET A 1 23.87 10.40 3.43
N THR A 2 23.01 9.74 4.20
CA THR A 2 23.43 8.76 5.21
C THR A 2 22.98 7.39 4.72
N GLU A 3 23.88 6.43 4.52
CA GLU A 3 23.48 5.06 4.20
C GLU A 3 23.01 4.34 5.45
N CYS A 4 22.10 3.37 5.29
CA CYS A 4 21.70 2.51 6.40
C CYS A 4 22.89 1.77 7.02
N GLN A 5 23.13 2.03 8.31
CA GLN A 5 24.19 1.42 9.13
C GLN A 5 24.18 -0.11 9.20
N TYR A 6 23.04 -0.75 8.93
CA TYR A 6 22.91 -2.21 8.94
C TYR A 6 23.23 -2.84 7.59
N GLY A 7 23.74 -2.07 6.62
CA GLY A 7 24.22 -2.57 5.34
C GLY A 7 23.12 -3.14 4.45
N CYS A 8 21.95 -2.48 4.42
CA CYS A 8 20.91 -2.82 3.44
C CYS A 8 21.03 -2.03 2.13
N GLY A 9 22.04 -1.16 2.00
CA GLY A 9 22.35 -0.41 0.78
C GLY A 9 21.37 0.71 0.44
N LYS A 10 20.46 1.07 1.35
CA LYS A 10 19.50 2.15 1.14
C LYS A 10 20.00 3.48 1.68
N GLU A 11 19.79 4.53 0.90
CA GLU A 11 20.07 5.91 1.31
C GLU A 11 18.96 6.46 2.18
N LEU A 12 19.36 7.11 3.28
CA LEU A 12 18.48 7.66 4.29
C LEU A 12 18.58 9.18 4.34
N ILE A 13 17.41 9.79 4.46
CA ILE A 13 17.22 11.20 4.78
C ILE A 13 16.62 11.31 6.18
N TRP A 14 16.94 12.43 6.84
CA TRP A 14 16.51 12.73 8.19
C TRP A 14 15.72 14.03 8.19
N ASP A 15 14.41 13.93 8.40
CA ASP A 15 13.52 15.08 8.46
C ASP A 15 13.18 15.41 9.92
N GLN A 16 13.40 16.66 10.32
CA GLN A 16 13.17 17.13 11.70
C GLN A 16 11.68 17.20 12.07
N THR A 17 10.80 17.23 11.07
CA THR A 17 9.34 17.22 11.25
C THR A 17 8.82 15.79 11.44
N ARG A 18 9.57 14.77 11.00
CA ARG A 18 9.19 13.35 11.04
C ARG A 18 9.88 12.66 12.21
N LYS A 19 9.28 12.82 13.39
CA LYS A 19 9.74 12.24 14.66
C LYS A 19 8.75 11.19 15.19
N SER A 20 9.27 10.21 15.93
CA SER A 20 8.45 9.29 16.73
C SER A 20 7.78 10.03 17.90
N GLN A 21 6.83 9.38 18.57
CA GLN A 21 6.22 9.90 19.80
C GLN A 21 7.26 10.18 20.91
N SER A 22 8.39 9.47 20.89
CA SER A 22 9.52 9.69 21.80
C SER A 22 10.47 10.81 21.35
N GLY A 23 10.15 11.53 20.27
CA GLY A 23 10.93 12.65 19.75
C GLY A 23 12.16 12.27 18.92
N LYS A 24 12.41 10.96 18.71
CA LYS A 24 13.52 10.49 17.87
C LYS A 24 13.18 10.65 16.40
N MET A 25 14.11 11.13 15.59
CA MET A 25 13.90 11.23 14.14
C MET A 25 13.75 9.83 13.54
N ILE A 26 12.78 9.67 12.64
CA ILE A 26 12.55 8.43 11.92
C ILE A 26 13.40 8.48 10.64
N PRO A 27 14.28 7.49 10.38
CA PRO A 27 15.01 7.44 9.12
C PRO A 27 14.02 7.22 7.97
N ILE A 28 14.19 7.96 6.88
CA ILE A 28 13.33 7.90 5.69
C ILE A 28 14.16 7.47 4.49
N GLU A 29 13.65 6.59 3.65
CA GLU A 29 14.34 6.18 2.42
C GLU A 29 14.26 7.28 1.36
N GLN A 30 15.39 7.69 0.81
CA GLN A 30 15.45 8.80 -0.16
C GLN A 30 14.65 8.51 -1.44
N GLY A 31 14.58 7.25 -1.87
CA GLY A 31 13.90 6.84 -3.10
C GLY A 31 12.38 6.82 -3.00
N THR A 32 11.83 6.56 -1.81
CA THR A 32 10.37 6.38 -1.63
C THR A 32 9.73 7.43 -0.72
N ASN A 33 10.52 8.20 0.03
CA ASN A 33 10.05 9.07 1.11
C ASN A 33 9.25 8.35 2.21
N GLU A 34 9.42 7.03 2.33
CA GLU A 34 8.78 6.21 3.35
C GLU A 34 9.72 5.94 4.54
N PRO A 35 9.19 5.66 5.75
CA PRO A 35 9.98 5.21 6.88
C PRO A 35 10.82 3.99 6.52
N HIS A 36 12.12 4.07 6.79
CA HIS A 36 13.05 3.01 6.45
C HIS A 36 12.85 1.77 7.32
N ASN A 37 12.45 0.67 6.71
CA ASN A 37 12.33 -0.62 7.38
C ASN A 37 13.49 -1.54 6.99
N CYS A 38 14.58 -1.50 7.75
CA CYS A 38 15.78 -2.25 7.42
C CYS A 38 15.62 -3.76 7.64
N PRO A 39 15.72 -4.63 6.62
CA PRO A 39 15.65 -6.09 6.81
C PRO A 39 16.82 -6.63 7.64
N ASN A 40 17.95 -5.93 7.59
CA ASN A 40 19.17 -6.26 8.32
C ASN A 40 19.21 -5.71 9.75
N SER A 41 18.18 -4.98 10.19
CA SER A 41 18.12 -4.50 11.58
C SER A 41 18.09 -5.70 12.54
N PRO A 42 18.81 -5.67 13.67
CA PRO A 42 18.74 -6.71 14.69
C PRO A 42 17.30 -6.95 15.20
N TYR A 43 16.44 -5.93 15.15
CA TYR A 43 15.01 -6.06 15.49
C TYR A 43 14.21 -6.85 14.43
N ASN A 44 14.66 -6.86 13.18
CA ASN A 44 13.99 -7.51 12.04
C ASN A 44 14.61 -8.87 11.67
N ARG A 45 15.91 -9.07 11.92
CA ARG A 45 16.64 -10.32 11.61
C ARG A 45 16.13 -11.55 12.36
N GLY A 46 15.47 -11.37 13.52
CA GLY A 46 14.87 -12.46 14.29
C GLY A 46 13.43 -12.83 13.88
N LYS A 47 12.83 -12.11 12.92
CA LYS A 47 11.46 -12.37 12.45
C LYS A 47 11.47 -13.22 11.19
N THR A 48 11.96 -14.45 11.31
CA THR A 48 11.79 -15.48 10.27
C THR A 48 10.32 -15.87 10.17
N VAL A 49 9.60 -15.35 9.16
CA VAL A 49 8.48 -15.98 8.42
C VAL A 49 7.41 -16.76 9.21
N THR A 50 7.10 -16.37 10.45
CA THR A 50 5.85 -16.77 11.14
C THR A 50 5.31 -15.60 11.95
N GLN A 51 4.71 -14.64 11.26
CA GLN A 51 3.64 -13.78 11.77
C GLN A 51 3.07 -12.97 10.58
N VAL A 52 2.31 -13.67 9.75
CA VAL A 52 0.99 -13.14 9.38
C VAL A 52 0.22 -13.14 10.70
N GLU A 53 -0.53 -12.07 10.99
CA GLU A 53 -1.20 -11.77 12.28
C GLU A 53 -0.36 -10.88 13.22
N ASN A 54 -0.89 -9.67 13.45
CA ASN A 54 -0.41 -8.61 14.34
C ASN A 54 0.76 -7.73 13.85
N LYS A 55 0.55 -7.03 12.73
CA LYS A 55 1.21 -5.76 12.45
C LYS A 55 0.55 -4.67 13.33
N PRO A 56 1.28 -3.87 14.13
CA PRO A 56 0.74 -2.58 14.56
C PRO A 56 0.62 -1.73 13.30
N HIS A 57 -0.61 -1.62 12.81
CA HIS A 57 -0.99 -0.72 11.73
C HIS A 57 -0.65 0.71 12.21
N GLN A 58 0.30 1.37 11.55
CA GLN A 58 0.54 2.78 11.80
C GLN A 58 -0.59 3.52 11.10
N GLU A 59 -1.66 3.84 11.83
CA GLU A 59 -2.81 4.58 11.33
C GLU A 59 -2.35 5.98 10.92
N THR A 60 -2.22 6.20 9.61
CA THR A 60 -2.34 7.54 9.06
C THR A 60 -3.79 7.97 9.23
N MET A 61 -4.01 9.16 9.78
CA MET A 61 -5.36 9.70 9.99
C MET A 61 -6.06 9.92 8.64
N GLU A 62 -6.74 8.89 8.13
CA GLU A 62 -7.72 9.04 7.06
C GLU A 62 -9.10 8.97 7.70
N ALA A 63 -9.57 10.16 8.08
CA ALA A 63 -10.96 10.37 8.42
C ALA A 63 -11.79 10.24 7.14
N THR A 64 -12.35 9.07 6.87
CA THR A 64 -13.62 8.96 6.13
C THR A 64 -14.40 7.78 6.67
N THR A 65 -15.44 8.10 7.42
CA THR A 65 -16.42 7.21 8.01
C THR A 65 -17.18 6.46 6.90
N GLY A 66 -16.86 5.18 6.71
CA GLY A 66 -17.60 4.26 5.87
C GLY A 66 -17.01 2.87 6.07
N GLY A 67 -17.79 1.95 6.66
CA GLY A 67 -17.30 0.64 7.08
C GLY A 67 -16.44 -0.02 6.00
N GLU A 68 -15.18 -0.35 6.35
CA GLU A 68 -14.28 -1.05 5.46
C GLU A 68 -14.94 -2.38 5.07
N LEU A 69 -15.35 -2.48 3.81
CA LEU A 69 -15.74 -3.75 3.21
C LEU A 69 -14.55 -4.70 3.36
N SER A 70 -14.81 -5.92 3.83
CA SER A 70 -13.81 -6.97 3.84
C SER A 70 -13.24 -7.19 2.43
N LEU A 71 -12.05 -7.78 2.34
CA LEU A 71 -11.43 -8.08 1.05
C LEU A 71 -12.36 -8.88 0.13
N ALA A 72 -13.11 -9.83 0.69
CA ALA A 72 -14.09 -10.62 -0.04
C ALA A 72 -15.24 -9.76 -0.61
N GLU A 73 -15.76 -8.83 0.18
CA GLU A 73 -16.82 -7.92 -0.26
C GLU A 73 -16.32 -6.96 -1.35
N ARG A 74 -15.08 -6.47 -1.23
CA ARG A 74 -14.45 -5.63 -2.26
C ARG A 74 -14.27 -6.39 -3.57
N ILE A 75 -13.85 -7.65 -3.50
CA ILE A 75 -13.71 -8.52 -4.68
C ILE A 75 -15.07 -8.72 -5.35
N ALA A 76 -16.12 -9.04 -4.59
CA ALA A 76 -17.45 -9.24 -5.15
C ALA A 76 -18.00 -7.98 -5.84
N VAL A 77 -17.77 -6.79 -5.27
CA VAL A 77 -18.14 -5.51 -5.90
C VAL A 77 -17.38 -5.30 -7.21
N LEU A 78 -16.07 -5.57 -7.23
CA LEU A 78 -15.26 -5.43 -8.43
C LEU A 78 -15.68 -6.40 -9.53
N GLU A 79 -15.94 -7.67 -9.20
CA GLU A 79 -16.42 -8.67 -10.16
C GLU A 79 -17.76 -8.26 -10.78
N THR A 80 -18.68 -7.75 -9.96
CA THR A 80 -19.99 -7.25 -10.42
C THR A 80 -19.85 -6.03 -11.35
N ALA A 81 -18.97 -5.09 -11.00
CA ALA A 81 -18.69 -3.93 -11.83
C ALA A 81 -18.09 -4.32 -13.19
N VAL A 82 -17.14 -5.26 -13.20
CA VAL A 82 -16.53 -5.76 -14.44
C VAL A 82 -17.55 -6.44 -15.33
N ALA A 83 -18.41 -7.31 -14.77
CA ALA A 83 -19.47 -7.97 -15.54
C ALA A 83 -20.45 -6.97 -16.17
N THR A 84 -20.80 -5.91 -15.42
CA THR A 84 -21.68 -4.84 -15.90
C THR A 84 -21.05 -4.08 -17.07
N ILE A 85 -19.78 -3.70 -16.94
CA ILE A 85 -19.03 -3.00 -17.99
C ILE A 85 -18.93 -3.86 -19.25
N GLN A 86 -18.64 -5.16 -19.11
CA GLN A 86 -18.58 -6.09 -20.24
C GLN A 86 -19.92 -6.21 -20.98
N SER A 87 -21.03 -6.26 -20.23
CA SER A 87 -22.38 -6.29 -20.81
C SER A 87 -22.68 -5.01 -21.59
N GLN A 88 -22.39 -3.85 -21.00
CA GLN A 88 -22.56 -2.55 -21.66
C GLN A 88 -21.70 -2.43 -22.92
N LEU A 89 -20.44 -2.87 -22.86
CA LEU A 89 -19.55 -2.86 -24.01
C LEU A 89 -20.08 -3.75 -25.14
N LYS A 90 -20.62 -4.93 -24.82
CA LYS A 90 -21.25 -5.79 -25.81
C LYS A 90 -22.43 -5.12 -26.51
N ILE A 91 -23.30 -4.44 -25.75
CA ILE A 91 -24.43 -3.70 -26.31
C ILE A 91 -23.96 -2.61 -27.27
N VAL A 92 -22.91 -1.86 -26.91
CA VAL A 92 -22.35 -0.81 -27.77
C VAL A 92 -21.78 -1.41 -29.05
N ILE A 93 -21.01 -2.50 -28.96
CA ILE A 93 -20.45 -3.18 -30.14
C ILE A 93 -21.56 -3.67 -31.07
N ASP A 94 -22.59 -4.32 -30.53
CA ASP A 94 -23.72 -4.83 -31.32
C ASP A 94 -24.52 -3.69 -31.96
N SER A 95 -24.61 -2.51 -31.33
CA SER A 95 -25.25 -1.33 -31.91
C SER A 95 -24.45 -0.72 -33.06
N VAL A 96 -23.12 -0.57 -32.91
CA VAL A 96 -22.25 -0.04 -33.96
C VAL A 96 -22.24 -0.97 -35.18
N ALA A 97 -22.18 -2.29 -34.97
CA ALA A 97 -22.21 -3.26 -36.06
C ALA A 97 -23.52 -3.26 -36.86
N LYS A 98 -24.62 -2.76 -36.28
CA LYS A 98 -25.92 -2.66 -36.93
C LYS A 98 -26.09 -1.39 -37.77
N ASP A 99 -25.35 -0.34 -37.45
CA ASP A 99 -25.39 0.93 -38.19
C ASP A 99 -24.45 0.92 -39.42
N GLU A 100 -23.57 -0.08 -39.55
CA GLU A 100 -22.65 -0.27 -40.70
C GLU A 100 -23.17 -1.25 -41.79
N ALA A 101 -24.37 -1.83 -41.64
CA ALA A 101 -24.98 -2.80 -42.57
C ALA A 101 -26.25 -2.27 -43.23
#